data_AF-A0A4Y4LXW5-F1
#
_entry.id   AF-A0A4Y4LXW5-F1
#
_cell.length_a   1.000
_cell.length_b   1.000
_cell.length_c   1.000
_cell.angle_alpha   90.00
_cell.angle_beta   90.00
_cell.angle_gamma   90.00
#
_symmetry.space_group_name_H-M   'P 1'
#
loop_
_entity.id
_entity.type
_entity.pdbx_description
1 polymer ?
#
loop_
_entity_poly.entity_id
_entity_poly.type
_entity_poly.pdbx_seq_one_letter_code
_entity_poly.pdbx_strand_id
1 'polypeptide(L)'
;MKKNKKIIIIGAILLALIIYIVYISGYDFRLFRNTPEKYKSGTQATSQKYASDSLKLVSQMHRLIEEHRESFHSGEYDNSTQIIIDTIMYSSDFNRISFFVITKNLVKKQLKSEKSSQWYYDATCYIGQRIQDSFALKWVGPNYTNSYDREHISKEIKNYFFKKRASEPAYKGEKKYNIDDTRYWTSSDWKNLNPKK
;
A
#
# COMPACT_ATOMS: atom_id res chain seq x y z
N MET A 1 -18.38 -32.08 43.83
CA MET A 1 -18.46 -30.59 43.77
C MET A 1 -17.10 -29.87 43.62
N LYS A 2 -16.06 -30.19 44.42
CA LYS A 2 -14.76 -29.49 44.35
C LYS A 2 -13.97 -29.68 43.03
N LYS A 3 -14.07 -30.86 42.39
CA LYS A 3 -13.39 -31.17 41.12
C LYS A 3 -13.91 -30.30 39.95
N ASN A 4 -15.22 -30.10 39.89
CA ASN A 4 -15.86 -29.27 38.86
C ASN A 4 -15.48 -27.79 39.03
N LYS A 5 -15.35 -27.29 40.28
CA LYS A 5 -14.85 -25.94 40.55
C LYS A 5 -13.41 -25.73 40.08
N LYS A 6 -12.52 -26.72 40.27
CA LYS A 6 -11.13 -26.64 39.78
C LYS A 6 -11.05 -26.59 38.25
N ILE A 7 -11.87 -27.39 37.55
CA ILE A 7 -11.92 -27.39 36.08
C ILE A 7 -12.39 -26.03 35.56
N ILE A 8 -13.41 -25.43 36.18
CA ILE A 8 -13.92 -24.10 35.79
C ILE A 8 -12.84 -23.02 35.99
N ILE A 9 -12.12 -23.04 37.11
CA ILE A 9 -11.05 -22.07 37.39
C ILE A 9 -9.90 -22.20 36.38
N ILE A 10 -9.47 -23.43 36.08
CA ILE A 10 -8.43 -23.68 35.08
C ILE A 10 -8.88 -23.19 33.69
N GLY A 11 -10.13 -23.46 33.31
CA GLY A 11 -10.70 -22.97 32.06
C GLY A 11 -10.70 -21.44 31.96
N ALA A 12 -11.07 -20.75 33.04
CA ALA A 12 -11.06 -19.29 33.10
C ALA A 12 -9.64 -18.70 32.96
N ILE A 13 -8.65 -19.32 33.59
CA ILE A 13 -7.24 -18.91 33.50
C ILE A 13 -6.72 -19.08 32.06
N LEU A 14 -7.02 -20.21 31.41
CA LEU A 14 -6.61 -20.46 30.03
C LEU A 14 -7.26 -19.45 29.06
N LEU A 15 -8.54 -19.13 29.25
CA LEU A 15 -9.23 -18.14 28.44
C LEU A 15 -8.62 -16.73 28.61
N ALA A 16 -8.31 -16.34 29.85
CA ALA A 16 -7.64 -15.06 30.13
C ALA A 16 -6.25 -14.98 29.49
N LEU A 17 -5.48 -16.08 29.52
CA LEU A 17 -4.19 -16.20 28.84
C LEU A 17 -4.31 -16.05 27.32
N ILE A 18 -5.33 -16.67 26.70
CA ILE A 18 -5.58 -16.54 25.26
C ILE A 18 -5.93 -15.08 24.92
N ILE A 19 -6.83 -14.45 25.67
CA ILE A 19 -7.20 -13.04 25.46
C ILE A 19 -5.98 -12.13 25.64
N TYR A 20 -5.16 -12.37 26.66
CA TYR A 20 -3.94 -11.62 26.90
C TYR A 20 -2.94 -11.78 25.75
N ILE A 21 -2.69 -13.01 25.27
CA ILE A 21 -1.82 -13.29 24.13
C ILE A 21 -2.32 -12.56 22.88
N VAL A 22 -3.61 -12.61 22.56
CA VAL A 22 -4.21 -11.90 21.44
C VAL A 22 -4.02 -10.38 21.57
N TYR A 23 -4.19 -9.85 22.77
CA TYR A 23 -4.00 -8.43 23.05
C TYR A 23 -2.55 -7.98 22.90
N ILE A 24 -1.57 -8.68 23.51
CA ILE A 24 -0.15 -8.27 23.47
C ILE A 24 0.53 -8.55 22.14
N SER A 25 0.10 -9.57 21.39
CA SER A 25 0.66 -9.88 20.08
C SER A 25 0.20 -8.90 19.00
N GLY A 26 -0.68 -7.94 19.35
CA GLY A 26 -1.28 -7.03 18.38
C GLY A 26 -2.01 -7.78 17.27
N TYR A 27 -2.52 -8.99 17.57
CA TYR A 27 -3.13 -9.86 16.59
C TYR A 27 -4.41 -9.20 16.09
N ASP A 28 -4.29 -8.52 14.97
CA ASP A 28 -5.38 -7.81 14.34
C ASP A 28 -6.33 -8.84 13.72
N PHE A 29 -7.34 -9.27 14.48
CA PHE A 29 -8.45 -10.12 14.03
C PHE A 29 -9.36 -9.42 12.98
N ARG A 30 -8.81 -8.48 12.20
CA ARG A 30 -9.50 -7.91 11.05
C ARG A 30 -9.59 -9.00 10.00
N LEU A 31 -10.79 -9.56 9.87
CA LEU A 31 -11.16 -10.37 8.72
C LEU A 31 -10.83 -9.56 7.45
N PHE A 32 -9.93 -10.09 6.64
CA PHE A 32 -9.64 -9.51 5.34
C PHE A 32 -10.92 -9.48 4.52
N ARG A 33 -11.26 -8.30 4.02
CA ARG A 33 -12.38 -8.14 3.10
C ARG A 33 -11.81 -8.22 1.70
N ASN A 34 -11.66 -9.43 1.19
CA ASN A 34 -11.30 -9.63 -0.22
C ASN A 34 -12.39 -9.02 -1.12
N THR A 35 -12.00 -8.57 -2.30
CA THR A 35 -12.92 -8.08 -3.31
C THR A 35 -13.81 -9.23 -3.79
N PRO A 36 -15.15 -9.10 -3.76
CA PRO A 36 -16.03 -10.13 -4.30
C PRO A 36 -15.76 -10.34 -5.79
N GLU A 37 -15.73 -11.58 -6.27
CA GLU A 37 -15.32 -11.91 -7.65
C GLU A 37 -16.10 -11.13 -8.72
N LYS A 38 -17.41 -10.90 -8.51
CA LYS A 38 -18.26 -10.10 -9.43
C LYS A 38 -17.86 -8.62 -9.56
N TYR A 39 -17.07 -8.10 -8.61
CA TYR A 39 -16.57 -6.72 -8.61
C TYR A 39 -15.07 -6.65 -8.87
N LYS A 40 -14.41 -7.77 -9.13
CA LYS A 40 -12.97 -7.79 -9.38
C LYS A 40 -12.68 -7.13 -10.74
N SER A 41 -11.75 -6.18 -10.77
CA SER A 41 -11.36 -5.52 -12.00
C SER A 41 -10.65 -6.50 -12.92
N GLY A 42 -11.19 -6.72 -14.12
CA GLY A 42 -10.57 -7.50 -15.19
C GLY A 42 -9.82 -6.65 -16.21
N THR A 43 -9.61 -5.35 -15.95
CA THR A 43 -9.01 -4.44 -16.94
C THR A 43 -7.53 -4.77 -17.13
N GLN A 44 -7.14 -5.08 -18.37
CA GLN A 44 -5.76 -5.38 -18.74
C GLN A 44 -5.29 -4.39 -19.81
N ALA A 45 -4.16 -3.73 -19.55
CA ALA A 45 -3.49 -2.91 -20.55
C ALA A 45 -2.68 -3.79 -21.50
N THR A 46 -2.50 -3.34 -22.75
CA THR A 46 -1.51 -3.94 -23.65
C THR A 46 -0.10 -3.73 -23.09
N SER A 47 0.83 -4.63 -23.40
CA SER A 47 2.22 -4.52 -22.95
C SER A 47 2.87 -3.18 -23.35
N GLN A 48 2.57 -2.68 -24.55
CA GLN A 48 3.05 -1.39 -25.03
C GLN A 48 2.51 -0.22 -24.18
N LYS A 49 1.20 -0.23 -23.89
CA LYS A 49 0.58 0.79 -23.03
C LYS A 49 1.15 0.75 -21.62
N TYR A 50 1.29 -0.45 -21.05
CA TYR A 50 1.87 -0.64 -19.72
C TYR A 50 3.31 -0.12 -19.65
N ALA A 51 4.15 -0.47 -20.62
CA ALA A 51 5.52 0.01 -20.69
C ALA A 51 5.60 1.53 -20.83
N SER A 52 4.78 2.12 -21.72
CA SER A 52 4.72 3.56 -21.93
C SER A 52 4.26 4.31 -20.67
N ASP A 53 3.16 3.87 -20.05
CA ASP A 53 2.64 4.49 -18.83
C ASP A 53 3.64 4.30 -17.66
N SER A 54 4.31 3.15 -17.54
CA SER A 54 5.36 2.91 -16.53
C SER A 54 6.53 3.90 -16.64
N LEU A 55 7.06 4.13 -17.85
CA LEU A 55 8.15 5.09 -18.07
C LEU A 55 7.73 6.53 -17.71
N LYS A 56 6.51 6.93 -18.08
CA LYS A 56 5.95 8.24 -17.71
C LYS A 56 5.86 8.38 -16.18
N LEU A 57 5.39 7.34 -15.50
CA LEU A 57 5.29 7.33 -14.04
C LEU A 57 6.65 7.41 -13.37
N VAL A 58 7.66 6.67 -13.84
CA VAL A 58 9.05 6.77 -13.32
C VAL A 58 9.56 8.20 -13.42
N SER A 59 9.40 8.85 -14.59
CA SER A 59 9.80 10.25 -14.78
C SER A 59 9.07 11.20 -13.81
N GLN A 60 7.76 11.03 -13.63
CA GLN A 60 7.00 11.85 -12.69
C GLN A 60 7.38 11.58 -11.22
N MET A 61 7.74 10.36 -10.85
CA MET A 61 8.22 10.04 -9.50
C MET A 61 9.57 10.70 -9.21
N HIS A 62 10.51 10.70 -10.16
CA HIS A 62 11.77 11.42 -9.98
C HIS A 62 11.54 12.92 -9.74
N ARG A 63 10.62 13.54 -10.47
CA ARG A 63 10.24 14.94 -10.21
C ARG A 63 9.68 15.15 -8.80
N LEU A 64 8.87 14.22 -8.28
CA LEU A 64 8.38 14.32 -6.89
C LEU A 64 9.50 14.18 -5.85
N ILE A 65 10.54 13.38 -6.13
CA ILE A 65 11.74 13.28 -5.29
C ILE A 65 12.51 14.61 -5.31
N GLU A 66 12.79 15.16 -6.49
CA GLU A 66 13.49 16.44 -6.65
C GLU A 66 12.77 17.59 -5.95
N GLU A 67 11.43 17.61 -6.02
CA GLU A 67 10.59 18.61 -5.36
C GLU A 67 10.35 18.31 -3.86
N HIS A 68 10.84 17.20 -3.32
CA HIS A 68 10.58 16.70 -1.96
C HIS A 68 9.09 16.70 -1.58
N ARG A 69 8.24 16.19 -2.48
CA ARG A 69 6.78 16.22 -2.34
C ARG A 69 6.17 14.86 -2.02
N GLU A 70 4.94 14.89 -1.52
CA GLU A 70 4.12 13.70 -1.26
C GLU A 70 4.83 12.72 -0.30
N SER A 71 4.98 11.46 -0.69
CA SER A 71 5.67 10.45 0.11
C SER A 71 7.19 10.65 0.19
N PHE A 72 7.77 11.57 -0.59
CA PHE A 72 9.22 11.75 -0.74
C PHE A 72 9.76 13.02 -0.05
N HIS A 73 9.08 13.50 1.00
CA HIS A 73 9.48 14.69 1.75
C HIS A 73 10.76 14.50 2.59
N SER A 74 11.13 13.25 2.89
CA SER A 74 12.35 12.92 3.64
C SER A 74 13.59 13.13 2.78
N GLY A 75 14.65 13.68 3.36
CA GLY A 75 15.93 13.93 2.67
C GLY A 75 16.72 12.65 2.32
N GLU A 76 16.26 11.47 2.73
CA GLU A 76 16.84 10.20 2.31
C GLU A 76 16.54 9.86 0.84
N TYR A 77 15.47 10.47 0.29
CA TYR A 77 15.12 10.38 -1.12
C TYR A 77 15.85 11.49 -1.87
N ASP A 78 16.66 11.10 -2.86
CA ASP A 78 17.45 12.02 -3.67
C ASP A 78 17.62 11.48 -5.10
N ASN A 79 18.44 12.13 -5.92
CA ASN A 79 18.67 11.76 -7.32
C ASN A 79 19.26 10.34 -7.52
N SER A 80 19.81 9.72 -6.47
CA SER A 80 20.30 8.33 -6.50
C SER A 80 19.25 7.30 -6.08
N THR A 81 18.07 7.73 -5.62
CA THR A 81 16.93 6.85 -5.35
C THR A 81 16.46 6.20 -6.64
N GLN A 82 16.44 4.86 -6.66
CA GLN A 82 15.90 4.12 -7.81
C GLN A 82 14.39 3.90 -7.63
N ILE A 83 13.62 4.19 -8.67
CA ILE A 83 12.17 3.96 -8.73
C ILE A 83 11.87 2.68 -9.49
N ILE A 84 11.01 1.84 -8.90
CA ILE A 84 10.50 0.61 -9.50
C ILE A 84 8.97 0.70 -9.51
N ILE A 85 8.35 0.70 -10.68
CA ILE A 85 6.88 0.58 -10.78
C ILE A 85 6.54 -0.90 -10.71
N ASP A 86 6.02 -1.34 -9.57
CA ASP A 86 5.79 -2.76 -9.31
C ASP A 86 4.52 -3.28 -9.99
N THR A 87 3.42 -2.54 -9.86
CA THR A 87 2.11 -2.91 -10.44
C THR A 87 1.37 -1.64 -10.86
N ILE A 88 0.77 -1.64 -12.05
CA ILE A 88 -0.19 -0.62 -12.49
C ILE A 88 -1.55 -1.26 -12.70
N MET A 89 -2.56 -0.72 -12.05
CA MET A 89 -3.97 -1.04 -12.23
C MET A 89 -4.68 0.08 -12.97
N TYR A 90 -5.69 -0.28 -13.76
CA TYR A 90 -6.42 0.63 -14.62
C TYR A 90 -7.91 0.59 -14.31
N SER A 91 -8.57 1.76 -14.40
CA SER A 91 -10.01 1.82 -14.59
C SER A 91 -10.38 1.28 -15.98
N SER A 92 -11.64 0.87 -16.13
CA SER A 92 -12.16 0.29 -17.38
C SER A 92 -12.01 1.19 -18.61
N ASP A 93 -11.94 2.51 -18.41
CA ASP A 93 -11.76 3.52 -19.46
C ASP A 93 -10.29 3.98 -19.64
N PHE A 94 -9.34 3.41 -18.88
CA PHE A 94 -7.91 3.78 -18.85
C PHE A 94 -7.60 5.26 -18.50
N ASN A 95 -8.58 6.02 -18.03
CA ASN A 95 -8.42 7.41 -17.59
C ASN A 95 -7.90 7.52 -16.16
N ARG A 96 -8.04 6.47 -15.36
CA ARG A 96 -7.57 6.42 -13.97
C ARG A 96 -6.63 5.25 -13.79
N ILE A 97 -5.60 5.46 -12.99
CA ILE A 97 -4.63 4.43 -12.63
C ILE A 97 -4.39 4.43 -11.12
N SER A 98 -4.11 3.26 -10.59
CA SER A 98 -3.49 3.10 -9.27
C SER A 98 -2.22 2.30 -9.46
N PHE A 99 -1.13 2.69 -8.83
CA PHE A 99 0.13 1.98 -9.00
C PHE A 99 0.92 1.89 -7.71
N PHE A 100 1.71 0.83 -7.59
CA PHE A 100 2.61 0.59 -6.48
C PHE A 100 4.02 1.01 -6.86
N VAL A 101 4.62 1.80 -5.99
CA VAL A 101 5.96 2.35 -6.17
C VAL A 101 6.90 1.71 -5.17
N ILE A 102 7.89 1.07 -5.75
CA ILE A 102 9.19 0.60 -5.27
C ILE A 102 10.28 1.67 -5.10
N THR A 103 10.70 2.12 -3.92
CA THR A 103 11.99 2.83 -3.83
C THR A 103 13.10 1.86 -3.48
N LYS A 104 14.30 2.10 -4.01
CA LYS A 104 15.52 1.40 -3.59
C LYS A 104 16.59 2.44 -3.27
N ASN A 105 17.09 2.38 -2.05
CA ASN A 105 18.05 3.34 -1.49
C ASN A 105 19.21 2.62 -0.80
N LEU A 106 20.35 3.29 -0.67
CA LEU A 106 21.48 2.77 0.10
C LEU A 106 21.18 2.86 1.59
N VAL A 107 21.42 1.77 2.33
CA VAL A 107 21.20 1.68 3.78
C VAL A 107 21.90 2.79 4.59
N LYS A 108 23.02 3.31 4.08
CA LYS A 108 23.73 4.46 4.70
C LYS A 108 22.89 5.74 4.81
N LYS A 109 21.75 5.83 4.09
CA LYS A 109 20.82 6.95 4.16
C LYS A 109 19.79 6.82 5.27
N GLN A 110 19.61 5.61 5.84
CA GLN A 110 18.72 5.41 6.97
C GLN A 110 19.29 6.06 8.23
N LEU A 111 18.43 6.66 9.05
CA LEU A 111 18.80 7.20 10.35
C LEU A 111 19.41 6.11 11.27
N LYS A 112 18.93 4.88 11.14
CA LYS A 112 19.44 3.70 11.86
C LYS A 112 19.63 2.55 10.87
N SER A 113 20.83 2.48 10.30
CA SER A 113 21.21 1.45 9.34
C SER A 113 21.47 0.09 10.02
N GLU A 114 20.84 -0.98 9.54
CA GLU A 114 21.34 -2.34 9.83
C GLU A 114 22.47 -2.69 8.87
N LYS A 115 23.64 -3.05 9.43
CA LYS A 115 24.89 -3.18 8.65
C LYS A 115 24.92 -4.36 7.66
N SER A 116 23.93 -5.25 7.69
CA SER A 116 23.94 -6.50 6.94
C SER A 116 23.48 -6.36 5.48
N SER A 117 22.81 -5.27 5.11
CA SER A 117 22.36 -5.01 3.73
C SER A 117 22.94 -3.72 3.17
N GLN A 118 23.25 -3.71 1.89
CA GLN A 118 23.65 -2.50 1.16
C GLN A 118 22.43 -1.64 0.80
N TRP A 119 21.26 -2.25 0.61
CA TRP A 119 20.07 -1.62 0.08
C TRP A 119 18.86 -1.83 0.99
N TYR A 120 18.00 -0.83 1.07
CA TYR A 120 16.66 -0.96 1.62
C TYR A 120 15.62 -0.50 0.59
N TYR A 121 14.40 -0.95 0.82
CA TYR A 121 13.26 -0.73 -0.04
C TYR A 121 12.09 -0.19 0.77
N ASP A 122 11.44 0.83 0.23
CA ASP A 122 10.16 1.31 0.72
C ASP A 122 9.10 1.10 -0.37
N ALA A 123 7.86 0.87 0.04
CA ALA A 123 6.74 0.74 -0.86
C ALA A 123 5.61 1.67 -0.49
N THR A 124 5.01 2.29 -1.49
CA THR A 124 3.77 3.05 -1.34
C THR A 124 2.88 2.93 -2.56
N CYS A 125 1.75 3.63 -2.54
CA CYS A 125 0.81 3.66 -3.64
C CYS A 125 0.34 5.08 -3.94
N TYR A 126 0.21 5.31 -5.23
CA TYR A 126 -0.30 6.53 -5.83
C TYR A 126 -1.52 6.19 -6.69
N ILE A 127 -2.44 7.14 -6.76
CA ILE A 127 -3.47 7.18 -7.80
C ILE A 127 -3.15 8.29 -8.78
N GLY A 128 -3.59 8.11 -10.02
CA GLY A 128 -3.37 9.05 -11.11
C GLY A 128 -4.59 9.19 -12.00
N GLN A 129 -4.92 10.43 -12.35
CA GLN A 129 -5.89 10.71 -13.44
C GLN A 129 -5.12 11.18 -14.67
N ARG A 130 -5.39 10.56 -15.81
CA ARG A 130 -4.76 10.89 -17.08
C ARG A 130 -5.18 12.30 -17.51
N ILE A 131 -4.20 13.12 -17.85
CA ILE A 131 -4.37 14.47 -18.40
C ILE A 131 -3.43 14.59 -19.58
N GLN A 132 -4.01 14.50 -20.78
CA GLN A 132 -3.26 14.42 -22.04
C GLN A 132 -2.20 13.30 -21.96
N ASP A 133 -0.92 13.67 -22.03
CA ASP A 133 0.21 12.75 -22.03
C ASP A 133 0.79 12.45 -20.64
N SER A 134 0.20 12.99 -19.57
CA SER A 134 0.69 12.86 -18.19
C SER A 134 -0.39 12.36 -17.23
N PHE A 135 -0.03 12.21 -15.95
CA PHE A 135 -1.00 11.93 -14.89
C PHE A 135 -0.97 13.03 -13.83
N ALA A 136 -2.14 13.51 -13.41
CA ALA A 136 -2.27 14.20 -12.12
C ALA A 136 -2.19 13.13 -11.03
N LEU A 137 -1.14 13.19 -10.20
CA LEU A 137 -0.84 12.17 -9.20
C LEU A 137 -1.21 12.62 -7.80
N LYS A 138 -1.62 11.65 -6.96
CA LYS A 138 -1.90 11.84 -5.54
C LYS A 138 -1.46 10.62 -4.77
N TRP A 139 -0.70 10.85 -3.70
CA TRP A 139 -0.32 9.78 -2.77
C TRP A 139 -1.54 9.34 -1.94
N VAL A 140 -1.74 8.03 -1.82
CA VAL A 140 -2.88 7.46 -1.06
C VAL A 140 -2.46 6.59 0.12
N GLY A 141 -1.16 6.22 0.19
CA GLY A 141 -0.56 5.47 1.28
C GLY A 141 -1.20 4.08 1.54
N PRO A 142 -0.63 3.28 2.45
CA PRO A 142 0.41 3.62 3.42
C PRO A 142 1.82 3.65 2.81
N ASN A 143 2.80 4.00 3.64
CA ASN A 143 4.22 3.78 3.36
C ASN A 143 4.68 2.58 4.19
N TYR A 144 5.13 1.53 3.52
CA TYR A 144 5.94 0.50 4.14
C TYR A 144 7.40 0.85 3.92
N THR A 145 8.23 0.78 4.96
CA THR A 145 9.59 1.31 4.91
C THR A 145 10.61 0.32 5.44
N ASN A 146 11.88 0.55 5.09
CA ASN A 146 13.04 -0.12 5.69
C ASN A 146 13.08 -1.64 5.48
N SER A 147 12.50 -2.17 4.41
CA SER A 147 12.64 -3.59 4.07
C SER A 147 13.96 -3.85 3.36
N TYR A 148 14.63 -4.95 3.68
CA TYR A 148 15.82 -5.41 2.93
C TYR A 148 15.48 -6.38 1.80
N ASP A 149 14.19 -6.74 1.66
CA ASP A 149 13.67 -7.64 0.65
C ASP A 149 12.59 -6.95 -0.18
N ARG A 150 12.90 -6.77 -1.48
CA ARG A 150 12.00 -6.18 -2.47
C ARG A 150 10.72 -7.01 -2.66
N GLU A 151 10.83 -8.34 -2.67
CA GLU A 151 9.66 -9.20 -2.87
C GLU A 151 8.74 -9.16 -1.65
N HIS A 152 9.33 -9.12 -0.46
CA HIS A 152 8.58 -8.95 0.78
C HIS A 152 7.76 -7.65 0.75
N ILE A 153 8.42 -6.51 0.47
CA ILE A 153 7.75 -5.20 0.50
C ILE A 153 6.68 -5.08 -0.60
N SER A 154 6.92 -5.69 -1.77
CA SER A 154 5.92 -5.83 -2.85
C SER A 154 4.71 -6.63 -2.41
N LYS A 155 4.91 -7.77 -1.73
CA LYS A 155 3.83 -8.59 -1.19
C LYS A 155 3.05 -7.85 -0.11
N GLU A 156 3.72 -7.10 0.76
CA GLU A 156 3.07 -6.34 1.83
C GLU A 156 2.14 -5.24 1.29
N ILE A 157 2.63 -4.39 0.37
CA ILE A 157 1.82 -3.31 -0.22
C ILE A 157 0.63 -3.88 -1.00
N LYS A 158 0.83 -4.96 -1.78
CA LYS A 158 -0.26 -5.67 -2.49
C LYS A 158 -1.28 -6.25 -1.53
N ASN A 159 -0.83 -6.92 -0.48
CA ASN A 159 -1.71 -7.53 0.52
C ASN A 159 -2.56 -6.47 1.22
N TYR A 160 -1.98 -5.30 1.51
CA TYR A 160 -2.76 -4.19 2.03
C TYR A 160 -3.86 -3.76 1.05
N PHE A 161 -3.49 -3.43 -0.18
CA PHE A 161 -4.42 -2.81 -1.13
C PHE A 161 -5.47 -3.73 -1.72
N PHE A 162 -5.20 -5.04 -1.76
CA PHE A 162 -6.12 -6.05 -2.31
C PHE A 162 -6.92 -6.79 -1.26
N LYS A 163 -6.57 -6.68 0.04
CA LYS A 163 -7.24 -7.45 1.09
C LYS A 163 -7.59 -6.67 2.35
N LYS A 164 -6.75 -5.72 2.77
CA LYS A 164 -6.88 -5.04 4.07
C LYS A 164 -7.55 -3.66 3.97
N ARG A 165 -7.37 -2.95 2.86
CA ARG A 165 -7.84 -1.56 2.70
C ARG A 165 -9.32 -1.39 3.04
N ALA A 166 -10.17 -2.27 2.50
CA ALA A 166 -11.62 -2.23 2.73
C ALA A 166 -12.06 -2.59 4.17
N SER A 167 -11.13 -3.09 4.99
CA SER A 167 -11.35 -3.47 6.38
C SER A 167 -10.83 -2.41 7.38
N GLU A 168 -10.17 -1.35 6.92
CA GLU A 168 -9.65 -0.32 7.83
C GLU A 168 -10.77 0.55 8.43
N PRO A 169 -10.73 0.85 9.75
CA PRO A 169 -11.65 1.80 10.35
C PRO A 169 -11.54 3.18 9.68
N ALA A 170 -12.68 3.81 9.45
CA ALA A 170 -12.83 5.07 8.75
C ALA A 170 -12.34 6.27 9.58
N TYR A 171 -11.05 6.38 9.89
CA TYR A 171 -10.53 7.53 10.64
C TYR A 171 -10.58 8.84 9.82
N LYS A 172 -10.75 8.76 8.48
CA LYS A 172 -10.85 9.91 7.56
C LYS A 172 -11.90 9.72 6.46
N GLY A 173 -12.95 8.96 6.75
CA GLY A 173 -13.95 8.53 5.76
C GLY A 173 -13.77 7.06 5.36
N GLU A 174 -14.87 6.42 4.99
CA GLU A 174 -14.91 4.96 4.78
C GLU A 174 -14.12 4.56 3.53
N LYS A 175 -12.94 3.94 3.73
CA LYS A 175 -12.25 3.17 2.68
C LYS A 175 -13.07 1.91 2.41
N LYS A 176 -14.12 2.02 1.58
CA LYS A 176 -15.10 0.93 1.36
C LYS A 176 -14.60 -0.21 0.49
N TYR A 177 -13.62 0.06 -0.35
CA TYR A 177 -13.24 -0.83 -1.45
C TYR A 177 -11.72 -0.99 -1.51
N ASN A 178 -11.28 -2.19 -1.86
CA ASN A 178 -9.90 -2.45 -2.27
C ASN A 178 -9.68 -1.93 -3.69
N ILE A 179 -8.42 -1.77 -4.10
CA ILE A 179 -8.10 -1.15 -5.40
C ILE A 179 -8.48 -2.04 -6.59
N ASP A 180 -8.56 -3.34 -6.37
CA ASP A 180 -9.03 -4.30 -7.37
C ASP A 180 -10.56 -4.38 -7.47
N ASP A 181 -11.33 -3.61 -6.70
CA ASP A 181 -12.78 -3.51 -6.81
C ASP A 181 -13.18 -2.47 -7.87
N THR A 182 -14.08 -2.80 -8.79
CA THR A 182 -14.56 -1.89 -9.84
C THR A 182 -15.23 -0.62 -9.27
N ARG A 183 -15.82 -0.71 -8.06
CA ARG A 183 -16.45 0.44 -7.38
C ARG A 183 -15.43 1.36 -6.71
N TYR A 184 -14.19 0.91 -6.52
CA TYR A 184 -13.10 1.76 -6.03
C TYR A 184 -12.86 2.94 -6.96
N TRP A 185 -12.99 2.72 -8.27
CA TRP A 185 -12.67 3.71 -9.31
C TRP A 185 -13.63 4.89 -9.33
N THR A 186 -14.76 4.84 -8.62
CA THR A 186 -15.70 5.98 -8.46
C THR A 186 -15.73 6.52 -7.02
N SER A 187 -14.84 6.04 -6.14
CA SER A 187 -14.78 6.41 -4.73
C SER A 187 -14.28 7.85 -4.50
N SER A 188 -14.35 8.30 -3.25
CA SER A 188 -13.91 9.64 -2.84
C SER A 188 -12.40 9.88 -2.95
N ASP A 189 -11.58 8.83 -3.06
CA ASP A 189 -10.12 8.98 -3.20
C ASP A 189 -9.75 9.80 -4.44
N TRP A 190 -10.58 9.69 -5.49
CA TRP A 190 -10.46 10.36 -6.77
C TRP A 190 -10.92 11.82 -6.76
N LYS A 191 -11.52 12.29 -5.66
CA LYS A 191 -11.87 13.70 -5.50
C LYS A 191 -10.60 14.52 -5.27
N ASN A 192 -10.59 15.74 -5.83
CA ASN A 192 -9.50 16.71 -5.68
C ASN A 192 -8.14 16.21 -6.20
N LEU A 193 -8.14 15.32 -7.20
CA LEU A 193 -7.00 15.17 -8.11
C LEU A 193 -6.92 16.45 -8.96
N ASN A 194 -6.53 17.55 -8.33
CA ASN A 194 -6.39 18.82 -9.02
C ASN A 194 -5.19 18.69 -9.96
N PRO A 195 -5.35 18.99 -11.26
CA PRO A 195 -4.22 19.48 -12.03
C PRO A 195 -3.82 20.79 -11.36
N LYS A 196 -2.80 20.77 -10.49
CA LYS A 196 -2.09 22.00 -10.19
C LYS A 196 -1.51 22.45 -11.53
N LYS A 197 -2.12 23.48 -12.11
CA LYS A 197 -1.56 24.27 -13.21
C LYS A 197 -0.21 24.82 -12.80
#